data_AF-A0A7U3SMV7-F1
#
_entry.id   AF-A0A7U3SMV7-F1
#
_cell.length_a   1.000
_cell.length_b   1.000
_cell.length_c   1.000
_cell.angle_alpha   90.00
_cell.angle_beta   90.00
_cell.angle_gamma   90.00
#
_symmetry.space_group_name_H-M   'P 1'
#
loop_
_entity.id
_entity.type
_entity.pdbx_description
1 polymer ?
#
loop_
_entity_poly.entity_id
_entity_poly.type
_entity_poly.pdbx_seq_one_letter_code
_entity_poly.pdbx_strand_id
1 'polypeptide(L)'
;MIRNAIRLDIFLQKSVAPLSSNHQRDYKPEVRPEQKLVEMNFIQRDTLNATAHGITTSRTEYVSQGWKSLFRNAVNLIFRYSKECLRWIACRFHQAIAALLHFLQLIALRIHQALAALLHFLQLIALRIHQALAALWHFILLIALRIHQALAALWHFILLIALRILKWCSIAFAIFIGVQITVYVGYWGMRKLLQIYAEKRKRRLEEIRQAEEGERQAAMIREGHARRAAEADAKLRQARERQARENQQKRDEEQRQIEARERYTKWEQECDSAFYDKASMTQFPFPPLPRCTDPTCQEFDRTPASACQHNFKQFLVGSGKFSLQLLKSQRRLWHEDRFMSCRADLQPEFRRLANSLFVVLDPMYKELNAKQANSSGVE
;
A
#
# COMPACT_ATOMS: atom_id res chain seq x y z
N MET A 1 -12.79 -4.67 -35.13
CA MET A 1 -11.52 -5.43 -35.06
C MET A 1 -11.14 -5.53 -33.58
N ILE A 2 -10.91 -6.69 -32.94
CA ILE A 2 -10.99 -8.11 -33.38
C ILE A 2 -11.75 -8.94 -32.32
N ARG A 3 -12.33 -10.06 -32.79
CA ARG A 3 -13.03 -11.16 -32.09
C ARG A 3 -12.31 -11.67 -30.82
N ASN A 4 -13.01 -11.95 -29.72
CA ASN A 4 -13.75 -13.19 -29.37
C ASN A 4 -12.91 -14.49 -29.29
N ALA A 5 -12.73 -14.97 -28.06
CA ALA A 5 -12.72 -16.39 -27.67
C ALA A 5 -13.45 -16.49 -26.30
N ILE A 6 -14.36 -17.41 -25.97
CA ILE A 6 -14.42 -18.88 -26.16
C ILE A 6 -13.40 -19.56 -25.21
N ARG A 7 -13.79 -20.42 -24.26
CA ARG A 7 -15.14 -20.90 -23.85
C ARG A 7 -15.12 -21.35 -22.38
N LEU A 8 -16.33 -21.59 -21.87
CA LEU A 8 -16.64 -22.55 -20.82
C LEU A 8 -15.82 -23.84 -20.92
N ASP A 9 -15.48 -24.42 -19.78
CA ASP A 9 -15.75 -25.84 -19.56
C ASP A 9 -16.52 -26.02 -18.26
N ILE A 10 -17.47 -26.96 -18.24
CA ILE A 10 -18.48 -27.11 -17.19
C ILE A 10 -18.85 -28.58 -16.99
N PHE A 11 -18.98 -28.97 -15.71
CA PHE A 11 -19.66 -30.16 -15.21
C PHE A 11 -19.00 -31.55 -15.33
N LEU A 12 -19.60 -32.45 -14.53
CA LEU A 12 -19.31 -33.88 -14.32
C LEU A 12 -18.05 -34.18 -13.46
N GLN A 13 -18.04 -35.21 -12.62
CA GLN A 13 -19.02 -36.30 -12.47
C GLN A 13 -19.29 -36.71 -11.00
N LYS A 14 -20.52 -37.18 -10.72
CA LYS A 14 -20.90 -37.85 -9.46
C LYS A 14 -20.55 -39.34 -9.51
N SER A 15 -20.02 -39.88 -8.41
CA SER A 15 -20.12 -41.31 -8.03
C SER A 15 -20.07 -41.38 -6.49
N VAL A 16 -21.16 -41.73 -5.79
CA VAL A 16 -21.77 -43.07 -5.61
C VAL A 16 -20.99 -43.91 -4.58
N ALA A 17 -21.53 -43.96 -3.34
CA ALA A 17 -21.44 -45.10 -2.43
C ALA A 17 -22.60 -46.09 -2.78
N PRO A 18 -22.62 -47.38 -2.35
CA PRO A 18 -22.75 -47.77 -0.93
C PRO A 18 -22.14 -49.17 -0.59
N LEU A 19 -22.64 -49.85 0.46
CA LEU A 19 -22.62 -51.33 0.72
C LEU A 19 -21.27 -51.95 1.20
N SER A 20 -21.21 -53.05 1.99
CA SER A 20 -22.25 -53.80 2.76
C SER A 20 -21.68 -54.84 3.77
N SER A 21 -22.45 -55.10 4.85
CA SER A 21 -22.76 -56.41 5.50
C SER A 21 -21.75 -57.36 6.20
N ASN A 22 -22.20 -57.85 7.38
CA ASN A 22 -22.28 -59.24 7.89
C ASN A 22 -21.04 -60.16 8.02
N HIS A 23 -20.63 -60.44 9.27
CA HIS A 23 -20.89 -61.72 10.00
C HIS A 23 -20.55 -61.53 11.50
N GLN A 24 -21.17 -62.10 12.55
CA GLN A 24 -22.20 -63.14 12.78
C GLN A 24 -21.67 -64.50 13.32
N ARG A 25 -22.03 -64.81 14.59
CA ARG A 25 -21.88 -66.08 15.35
C ARG A 25 -20.43 -66.47 15.75
N ASP A 26 -20.14 -67.38 16.71
CA ASP A 26 -20.89 -68.51 17.34
C ASP A 26 -20.69 -68.53 18.91
N TYR A 27 -21.67 -68.90 19.76
CA TYR A 27 -22.09 -70.25 20.27
C TYR A 27 -21.32 -70.72 21.53
N LYS A 28 -21.87 -70.61 22.77
CA LYS A 28 -22.71 -71.58 23.56
C LYS A 28 -21.88 -72.31 24.67
N PRO A 29 -22.45 -73.04 25.67
CA PRO A 29 -21.92 -73.09 27.05
C PRO A 29 -21.89 -74.53 27.67
N GLU A 30 -22.13 -74.64 29.00
CA GLU A 30 -22.34 -75.87 29.81
C GLU A 30 -21.03 -76.65 30.10
N VAL A 31 -20.87 -77.53 31.13
CA VAL A 31 -21.78 -78.32 32.00
C VAL A 31 -21.30 -78.31 33.49
N ARG A 32 -22.13 -78.80 34.43
CA ARG A 32 -21.92 -79.05 35.90
C ARG A 32 -22.77 -80.30 36.29
N PRO A 33 -22.61 -81.06 37.41
CA PRO A 33 -21.58 -81.19 38.47
C PRO A 33 -21.07 -82.66 38.63
N GLU A 34 -20.43 -83.02 39.77
CA GLU A 34 -20.93 -84.04 40.73
C GLU A 34 -20.08 -84.12 42.02
N GLN A 35 -20.57 -84.82 43.06
CA GLN A 35 -19.91 -85.05 44.36
C GLN A 35 -20.10 -86.51 44.83
N LYS A 36 -19.07 -87.10 45.48
CA LYS A 36 -19.14 -88.12 46.55
C LYS A 36 -17.80 -88.10 47.32
N LEU A 37 -17.78 -88.02 48.66
CA LEU A 37 -18.00 -89.11 49.64
C LEU A 37 -16.97 -90.24 49.47
N VAL A 38 -15.87 -90.43 50.25
CA VAL A 38 -15.50 -90.31 51.70
C VAL A 38 -15.41 -91.69 52.37
N GLU A 39 -14.42 -91.84 53.28
CA GLU A 39 -14.03 -93.02 54.11
C GLU A 39 -13.42 -94.23 53.37
N MET A 40 -12.29 -94.87 53.73
CA MET A 40 -11.42 -95.02 54.93
C MET A 40 -11.63 -96.24 55.87
N ASN A 41 -10.91 -97.33 55.51
CA ASN A 41 -9.94 -98.08 56.35
C ASN A 41 -10.36 -99.07 57.46
N PHE A 42 -9.38 -99.94 57.77
CA PHE A 42 -9.15 -100.69 59.03
C PHE A 42 -9.97 -102.01 59.21
N ILE A 43 -9.45 -103.13 59.76
CA ILE A 43 -8.17 -103.44 60.44
C ILE A 43 -7.65 -104.89 60.15
N GLN A 44 -6.35 -105.10 60.40
CA GLN A 44 -5.73 -106.22 61.15
C GLN A 44 -5.04 -107.39 60.43
N ARG A 45 -3.84 -107.72 60.97
CA ARG A 45 -3.12 -109.00 60.89
C ARG A 45 -3.12 -109.61 62.29
N ASP A 46 -3.08 -110.94 62.38
CA ASP A 46 -2.62 -111.67 63.57
C ASP A 46 -1.53 -112.68 63.16
N THR A 47 -0.70 -113.12 64.11
CA THR A 47 0.52 -113.92 63.82
C THR A 47 0.81 -115.02 64.84
N LEU A 48 1.04 -116.24 64.33
CA LEU A 48 2.00 -117.26 64.77
C LEU A 48 1.82 -118.02 66.12
N ASN A 49 1.68 -119.34 65.98
CA ASN A 49 2.46 -120.44 66.60
C ASN A 49 2.58 -120.62 68.14
N ALA A 50 2.14 -121.80 68.64
CA ALA A 50 2.90 -122.82 69.41
C ALA A 50 1.91 -123.87 69.99
N THR A 51 2.05 -125.21 69.88
CA THR A 51 3.14 -126.16 70.27
C THR A 51 3.26 -126.35 71.80
N ALA A 52 3.30 -127.55 72.42
CA ALA A 52 2.82 -128.92 72.13
C ALA A 52 3.01 -129.82 73.39
N HIS A 53 2.38 -131.02 73.45
CA HIS A 53 2.58 -132.11 74.45
C HIS A 53 2.23 -131.79 75.95
N GLY A 54 2.02 -132.76 76.85
CA GLY A 54 1.73 -134.19 76.68
C GLY A 54 1.99 -135.09 77.92
N ILE A 55 1.18 -136.16 78.08
CA ILE A 55 1.51 -137.48 78.66
C ILE A 55 1.67 -137.65 80.21
N THR A 56 0.64 -138.31 80.82
CA THR A 56 0.61 -139.26 81.99
C THR A 56 1.40 -138.93 83.29
N THR A 57 1.42 -139.67 84.42
CA THR A 57 0.95 -141.01 84.91
C THR A 57 0.75 -140.88 86.47
N SER A 58 0.34 -141.82 87.34
CA SER A 58 -0.04 -143.25 87.29
C SER A 58 -1.22 -143.56 88.27
N ARG A 59 -1.16 -144.57 89.18
CA ARG A 59 -2.29 -145.08 89.99
C ARG A 59 -1.91 -145.80 91.30
N THR A 60 -2.07 -145.12 92.43
CA THR A 60 -2.43 -145.58 93.81
C THR A 60 -2.04 -147.00 94.31
N GLU A 61 -1.25 -147.04 95.40
CA GLU A 61 -1.19 -148.15 96.37
C GLU A 61 -2.34 -148.10 97.41
N TYR A 62 -2.38 -149.08 98.34
CA TYR A 62 -3.54 -149.38 99.19
C TYR A 62 -3.31 -149.16 100.71
N VAL A 63 -4.25 -148.44 101.34
CA VAL A 63 -4.66 -148.50 102.78
C VAL A 63 -3.57 -148.36 103.87
N SER A 64 -3.42 -147.14 104.43
CA SER A 64 -3.47 -146.86 105.90
C SER A 64 -3.32 -145.34 106.20
N GLN A 65 -3.96 -144.83 107.28
CA GLN A 65 -4.00 -143.44 107.83
C GLN A 65 -5.28 -142.58 107.60
N GLY A 66 -6.47 -143.15 107.77
CA GLY A 66 -7.75 -142.43 107.57
C GLY A 66 -7.98 -141.14 108.39
N TRP A 67 -7.40 -140.98 109.59
CA TRP A 67 -7.71 -139.87 110.49
C TRP A 67 -7.20 -138.48 110.05
N LYS A 68 -6.14 -138.41 109.23
CA LYS A 68 -5.64 -137.13 108.66
C LYS A 68 -6.57 -136.54 107.58
N SER A 69 -7.63 -137.27 107.20
CA SER A 69 -8.65 -136.83 106.23
C SER A 69 -9.66 -135.86 106.87
N LEU A 70 -10.28 -136.26 107.98
CA LEU A 70 -11.46 -135.57 108.54
C LEU A 70 -11.17 -134.12 108.96
N PHE A 71 -10.08 -133.88 109.71
CA PHE A 71 -9.72 -132.53 110.15
C PHE A 71 -9.36 -131.61 108.96
N ARG A 72 -8.69 -132.17 107.95
CA ARG A 72 -8.35 -131.48 106.70
C ARG A 72 -9.61 -131.11 105.91
N ASN A 73 -10.62 -131.98 105.92
CA ASN A 73 -11.91 -131.72 105.28
C ASN A 73 -12.72 -130.63 106.02
N ALA A 74 -12.69 -130.58 107.36
CA ALA A 74 -13.36 -129.53 108.13
C ALA A 74 -12.78 -128.13 107.85
N VAL A 75 -11.45 -127.97 107.88
CA VAL A 75 -10.79 -126.70 107.54
C VAL A 75 -11.02 -126.33 106.07
N ASN A 76 -10.95 -127.30 105.16
CA ASN A 76 -11.29 -127.09 103.74
C ASN A 76 -12.76 -126.67 103.55
N LEU A 77 -13.69 -127.12 104.39
CA LEU A 77 -15.11 -126.75 104.28
C LEU A 77 -15.32 -125.27 104.66
N ILE A 78 -14.76 -124.82 105.78
CA ILE A 78 -14.83 -123.42 106.22
C ILE A 78 -14.12 -122.52 105.19
N PHE A 79 -12.93 -122.92 104.71
CA PHE A 79 -12.17 -122.15 103.73
C PHE A 79 -12.83 -122.12 102.34
N ARG A 80 -13.60 -123.16 101.97
CA ARG A 80 -14.50 -123.10 100.80
C ARG A 80 -15.64 -122.12 101.05
N TYR A 81 -16.31 -122.19 102.20
CA TYR A 81 -17.48 -121.34 102.48
C TYR A 81 -17.14 -119.85 102.53
N SER A 82 -16.02 -119.48 103.16
CA SER A 82 -15.53 -118.09 103.14
C SER A 82 -15.11 -117.64 101.74
N LYS A 83 -14.45 -118.51 100.97
CA LYS A 83 -14.05 -118.22 99.58
C LYS A 83 -15.24 -118.05 98.64
N GLU A 84 -16.28 -118.87 98.75
CA GLU A 84 -17.49 -118.70 97.93
C GLU A 84 -18.36 -117.51 98.40
N CYS A 85 -18.39 -117.19 99.70
CA CYS A 85 -19.04 -115.97 100.19
C CYS A 85 -18.31 -114.71 99.69
N LEU A 86 -16.97 -114.67 99.76
CA LEU A 86 -16.16 -113.59 99.19
C LEU A 86 -16.31 -113.49 97.66
N ARG A 87 -16.40 -114.62 96.94
CA ARG A 87 -16.74 -114.64 95.50
C ARG A 87 -18.12 -114.05 95.23
N TRP A 88 -19.13 -114.38 96.03
CA TRP A 88 -20.48 -113.85 95.87
C TRP A 88 -20.51 -112.33 96.12
N ILE A 89 -19.89 -111.86 97.19
CA ILE A 89 -19.78 -110.42 97.51
C ILE A 89 -19.00 -109.68 96.41
N ALA A 90 -17.85 -110.20 95.98
CA ALA A 90 -17.06 -109.61 94.90
C ALA A 90 -17.80 -109.60 93.57
N CYS A 91 -18.55 -110.66 93.25
CA CYS A 91 -19.40 -110.73 92.06
C CYS A 91 -20.53 -109.68 92.11
N ARG A 92 -21.21 -109.52 93.26
CA ARG A 92 -22.23 -108.49 93.47
C ARG A 92 -21.66 -107.07 93.37
N PHE A 93 -20.50 -106.80 93.98
CA PHE A 93 -19.82 -105.51 93.84
C PHE A 93 -19.40 -105.24 92.39
N HIS A 94 -18.82 -106.22 91.71
CA HIS A 94 -18.42 -106.08 90.31
C HIS A 94 -19.64 -105.86 89.39
N GLN A 95 -20.75 -106.56 89.63
CA GLN A 95 -22.02 -106.35 88.92
C GLN A 95 -22.60 -104.94 89.16
N ALA A 96 -22.55 -104.43 90.40
CA ALA A 96 -22.99 -103.08 90.73
C ALA A 96 -22.10 -102.00 90.10
N ILE A 97 -20.77 -102.18 90.13
CA ILE A 97 -19.80 -101.28 89.49
C ILE A 97 -19.99 -101.28 87.97
N ALA A 98 -20.17 -102.45 87.34
CA ALA A 98 -20.44 -102.55 85.91
C ALA A 98 -21.75 -101.85 85.52
N ALA A 99 -22.81 -102.00 86.32
CA ALA A 99 -24.09 -101.30 86.10
C ALA A 99 -23.94 -99.77 86.23
N LEU A 100 -23.19 -99.28 87.22
CA LEU A 100 -22.90 -97.86 87.39
C LEU A 100 -22.04 -97.29 86.25
N LEU A 101 -21.00 -98.01 85.82
CA LEU A 101 -20.17 -97.63 84.68
C LEU A 101 -20.99 -97.57 83.38
N HIS A 102 -21.85 -98.57 83.14
CA HIS A 102 -22.74 -98.57 81.97
C HIS A 102 -23.77 -97.43 82.02
N PHE A 103 -24.31 -97.12 83.20
CA PHE A 103 -25.21 -95.97 83.38
C PHE A 103 -24.49 -94.63 83.14
N LEU A 104 -23.26 -94.48 83.62
CA LEU A 104 -22.41 -93.32 83.35
C LEU A 104 -22.05 -93.20 81.85
N GLN A 105 -21.76 -94.32 81.18
CA GLN A 105 -21.54 -94.35 79.72
C GLN A 105 -22.80 -93.92 78.95
N LEU A 106 -24.00 -94.38 79.35
CA LEU A 106 -25.26 -93.97 78.73
C LEU A 106 -25.57 -92.48 78.97
N ILE A 107 -25.26 -91.94 80.14
CA ILE A 107 -25.37 -90.50 80.42
C ILE A 107 -24.39 -89.71 79.57
N ALA A 108 -23.11 -90.11 79.53
CA ALA A 108 -22.09 -89.46 78.72
C ALA A 108 -22.45 -89.48 77.22
N LEU A 109 -22.98 -90.60 76.71
CA LEU A 109 -23.45 -90.72 75.33
C LEU A 109 -24.63 -89.80 75.05
N ARG A 110 -25.63 -89.73 75.94
CA ARG A 110 -26.78 -88.80 75.79
C ARG A 110 -26.36 -87.33 75.85
N ILE A 111 -25.43 -86.98 76.75
CA ILE A 111 -24.87 -85.62 76.83
C ILE A 111 -24.09 -85.30 75.53
N HIS A 112 -23.28 -86.22 75.03
CA HIS A 112 -22.54 -86.04 73.78
C HIS A 112 -23.48 -85.89 72.57
N GLN A 113 -24.54 -86.69 72.47
CA GLN A 113 -25.58 -86.57 71.44
C GLN A 113 -26.32 -85.22 71.52
N ALA A 114 -26.68 -84.77 72.73
CA ALA A 114 -27.33 -83.47 72.93
C ALA A 114 -26.40 -82.29 72.57
N LEU A 115 -25.12 -82.36 72.95
CA LEU A 115 -24.11 -81.36 72.59
C LEU A 115 -23.85 -81.33 71.08
N ALA A 116 -23.79 -82.49 70.41
CA ALA A 116 -23.66 -82.58 68.96
C ALA A 116 -24.87 -81.97 68.23
N ALA A 117 -26.09 -82.26 68.70
CA ALA A 117 -27.31 -81.67 68.15
C ALA A 117 -27.36 -80.14 68.35
N LEU A 118 -26.97 -79.63 69.52
CA LEU A 118 -26.86 -78.20 69.79
C LEU A 118 -25.79 -77.52 68.93
N LEU A 119 -24.61 -78.14 68.78
CA LEU A 119 -23.53 -77.63 67.95
C LEU A 119 -23.96 -77.55 66.47
N HIS A 120 -24.62 -78.59 65.96
CA HIS A 120 -25.15 -78.61 64.59
C HIS A 120 -26.25 -77.56 64.38
N PHE A 121 -27.15 -77.37 65.37
CA PHE A 121 -28.16 -76.31 65.34
C PHE A 121 -27.54 -74.90 65.32
N LEU A 122 -26.50 -74.67 66.14
CA LEU A 122 -25.74 -73.42 66.13
C LEU A 122 -24.99 -73.20 64.81
N GLN A 123 -24.41 -74.24 64.21
CA GLN A 123 -23.79 -74.19 62.88
C GLN A 123 -24.81 -73.82 61.79
N LEU A 124 -26.02 -74.40 61.82
CA LEU A 124 -27.09 -74.06 60.88
C LEU A 124 -27.59 -72.61 61.05
N ILE A 125 -27.69 -72.11 62.29
CA ILE A 125 -28.01 -70.70 62.57
C ILE A 125 -26.90 -69.79 62.05
N ALA A 126 -25.63 -70.08 62.36
CA ALA A 126 -24.49 -69.30 61.90
C ALA A 126 -24.41 -69.25 60.36
N LEU A 127 -24.65 -70.38 59.68
CA LEU A 127 -24.70 -70.46 58.23
C LEU A 127 -25.85 -69.63 57.64
N ARG A 128 -27.06 -69.68 58.23
CA ARG A 128 -28.19 -68.85 57.79
C ARG A 128 -27.95 -67.35 58.01
N ILE A 129 -27.36 -66.97 59.15
CA ILE A 129 -26.97 -65.58 59.42
C ILE A 129 -25.91 -65.12 58.41
N HIS A 130 -24.89 -65.95 58.12
CA HIS A 130 -23.87 -65.62 57.12
C HIS A 130 -24.46 -65.49 55.72
N GLN A 131 -25.38 -66.38 55.31
CA GLN A 131 -26.10 -66.27 54.03
C GLN A 131 -26.96 -65.00 53.95
N ALA A 132 -27.67 -64.64 55.03
CA ALA A 132 -28.47 -63.41 55.08
C ALA A 132 -27.60 -62.14 55.02
N LEU A 133 -26.47 -62.13 55.75
CA LEU A 133 -25.49 -61.03 55.70
C LEU A 133 -24.84 -60.91 54.33
N ALA A 134 -24.49 -62.03 53.68
CA ALA A 134 -23.95 -62.02 52.31
C ALA A 134 -24.98 -61.49 51.31
N ALA A 135 -26.24 -61.91 51.40
CA ALA A 135 -27.32 -61.40 50.55
C ALA A 135 -27.55 -59.89 50.75
N LEU A 136 -27.55 -59.42 52.00
CA LEU A 136 -27.67 -57.99 52.35
C LEU A 136 -26.46 -57.19 51.84
N TRP A 137 -25.25 -57.72 51.95
CA TRP A 137 -24.02 -57.11 51.44
C TRP A 137 -24.05 -57.00 49.91
N HIS A 138 -24.44 -58.06 49.20
CA HIS A 138 -24.63 -58.02 47.75
C HIS A 138 -25.73 -57.03 47.34
N PHE A 139 -26.83 -56.92 48.09
CA PHE A 139 -27.88 -55.94 47.84
C PHE A 139 -27.39 -54.49 47.99
N ILE A 140 -26.60 -54.20 49.04
CA ILE A 140 -25.94 -52.89 49.21
C ILE A 140 -24.97 -52.60 48.07
N LEU A 141 -24.13 -53.56 47.68
CA LEU A 141 -23.20 -53.41 46.55
C LEU A 141 -23.93 -53.15 45.22
N LEU A 142 -25.06 -53.81 44.97
CA LEU A 142 -25.88 -53.59 43.77
C LEU A 142 -26.55 -52.21 43.76
N ILE A 143 -27.00 -51.71 44.92
CA ILE A 143 -27.50 -50.33 45.06
C ILE A 143 -26.36 -49.32 44.84
N ALA A 144 -25.21 -49.50 45.49
CA ALA A 144 -24.05 -48.63 45.35
C ALA A 144 -23.56 -48.58 43.89
N LEU A 145 -23.51 -49.73 43.20
CA LEU A 145 -23.16 -49.82 41.77
C LEU A 145 -24.17 -49.09 40.88
N ARG A 146 -25.48 -49.23 41.13
CA ARG A 146 -26.52 -48.49 40.38
C ARG A 146 -26.45 -46.99 40.62
N ILE A 147 -26.21 -46.55 41.85
CA ILE A 147 -26.01 -45.13 42.19
C ILE A 147 -24.76 -44.60 41.49
N HIS A 148 -23.65 -45.34 41.51
CA HIS A 148 -22.42 -44.95 40.82
C HIS A 148 -22.61 -44.87 39.30
N GLN A 149 -23.31 -45.83 38.68
CA GLN A 149 -23.66 -45.79 37.26
C GLN A 149 -24.57 -44.59 36.91
N ALA A 150 -25.56 -44.28 37.75
CA ALA A 150 -26.44 -43.12 37.56
C ALA A 150 -25.66 -41.79 37.69
N LEU A 151 -24.78 -41.68 38.69
CA LEU A 151 -23.91 -40.51 38.87
C LEU A 151 -22.90 -40.35 37.72
N ALA A 152 -22.32 -41.45 37.22
CA ALA A 152 -21.44 -41.42 36.06
C ALA A 152 -22.19 -40.98 34.79
N ALA A 153 -23.40 -41.50 34.56
CA ALA A 153 -24.25 -41.09 33.43
C ALA A 153 -24.64 -39.60 33.53
N LEU A 154 -25.00 -39.11 34.72
CA LEU A 154 -25.31 -37.71 34.98
C LEU A 154 -24.08 -36.81 34.78
N TRP A 155 -22.89 -37.25 35.23
CA TRP A 155 -21.63 -36.54 35.01
C TRP A 155 -21.27 -36.45 33.53
N HIS A 156 -21.38 -37.55 32.78
CA HIS A 156 -21.21 -37.55 31.33
C HIS A 156 -22.22 -36.64 30.63
N PHE A 157 -23.48 -36.60 31.07
CA PHE A 157 -24.50 -35.71 30.52
C PHE A 157 -24.17 -34.23 30.76
N ILE A 158 -23.76 -33.86 31.98
CA ILE A 158 -23.29 -32.49 32.29
C ILE A 158 -22.06 -32.13 31.45
N LEU A 159 -21.10 -33.05 31.31
CA LEU A 159 -19.87 -32.83 30.53
C LEU A 159 -20.18 -32.65 29.03
N LEU A 160 -21.12 -33.41 28.47
CA LEU A 160 -21.60 -33.24 27.10
C LEU A 160 -22.32 -31.90 26.90
N ILE A 161 -23.11 -31.43 27.88
CA ILE A 161 -23.71 -30.08 27.85
C ILE A 161 -22.62 -29.01 27.90
N ALA A 162 -21.65 -29.12 28.80
CA ALA A 162 -20.55 -28.17 28.94
C ALA A 162 -19.71 -28.08 27.65
N LEU A 163 -19.35 -29.21 27.04
CA LEU A 163 -18.65 -29.25 25.74
C LEU A 163 -19.50 -28.66 24.61
N ARG A 164 -20.81 -28.89 24.60
CA ARG A 164 -21.73 -28.29 23.62
C ARG A 164 -21.78 -26.77 23.77
N ILE A 165 -21.89 -26.25 24.99
CA ILE A 165 -21.85 -24.80 25.27
C ILE A 165 -20.51 -24.22 24.84
N LEU A 166 -19.38 -24.82 25.26
CA LEU A 166 -18.03 -24.38 24.91
C LEU A 166 -17.81 -24.31 23.40
N LYS A 167 -18.32 -25.29 22.64
CA LYS A 167 -18.30 -25.27 21.16
C LYS A 167 -19.03 -24.06 20.59
N TRP A 168 -20.25 -23.76 21.06
CA TRP A 168 -21.01 -22.60 20.58
C TRP A 168 -20.38 -21.27 21.00
N CYS A 169 -19.84 -21.17 22.22
CA CYS A 169 -19.08 -20.00 22.67
C CYS A 169 -17.83 -19.77 21.81
N SER A 170 -17.09 -20.82 21.48
CA SER A 170 -15.92 -20.76 20.59
C SER A 170 -16.27 -20.27 19.18
N ILE A 171 -17.36 -20.79 18.59
CA ILE A 171 -17.87 -20.33 17.29
C ILE A 171 -18.29 -18.86 17.34
N ALA A 172 -19.05 -18.45 18.37
CA ALA A 172 -19.48 -17.06 18.53
C ALA A 172 -18.29 -16.09 18.71
N PHE A 173 -17.28 -16.49 19.48
CA PHE A 173 -16.06 -15.72 19.70
C PHE A 173 -15.21 -15.59 18.42
N ALA A 174 -15.10 -16.67 17.64
CA ALA A 174 -14.42 -16.65 16.34
C ALA A 174 -15.14 -15.74 15.33
N ILE A 175 -16.48 -15.75 15.30
CA ILE A 175 -17.29 -14.83 14.49
C ILE A 175 -17.07 -13.37 14.94
N PHE A 176 -17.11 -13.10 16.25
CA PHE A 176 -16.87 -11.76 16.79
C PHE A 176 -15.48 -11.22 16.40
N ILE A 177 -14.42 -12.02 16.57
CA ILE A 177 -13.06 -11.66 16.13
C ILE A 177 -13.02 -11.44 14.61
N GLY A 178 -13.64 -12.31 13.81
CA GLY A 178 -13.69 -12.16 12.35
C GLY A 178 -14.36 -10.86 11.91
N VAL A 179 -15.45 -10.45 12.56
CA VAL A 179 -16.11 -9.16 12.32
C VAL A 179 -15.20 -8.00 12.73
N GLN A 180 -14.58 -8.04 13.92
CA GLN A 180 -13.66 -6.98 14.37
C GLN A 180 -12.46 -6.81 13.43
N ILE A 181 -11.84 -7.91 12.97
CA ILE A 181 -10.76 -7.88 11.98
C ILE A 181 -11.26 -7.29 10.66
N THR A 182 -12.44 -7.69 10.19
CA THR A 182 -13.02 -7.18 8.93
C THR A 182 -13.28 -5.68 9.00
N VAL A 183 -13.84 -5.18 10.12
CA VAL A 183 -14.05 -3.74 10.37
C VAL A 183 -12.72 -2.99 10.46
N TYR A 184 -11.73 -3.53 11.19
CA TYR A 184 -10.41 -2.90 11.35
C TYR A 184 -9.64 -2.81 10.03
N VAL A 185 -9.58 -3.91 9.26
CA VAL A 185 -8.94 -3.96 7.93
C VAL A 185 -9.69 -3.06 6.94
N GLY A 186 -11.02 -3.07 6.95
CA GLY A 186 -11.84 -2.19 6.12
C GLY A 186 -11.60 -0.71 6.43
N TYR A 187 -11.59 -0.33 7.70
CA TYR A 187 -11.32 1.04 8.16
C TYR A 187 -9.90 1.51 7.81
N TRP A 188 -8.88 0.69 8.06
CA TRP A 188 -7.49 1.01 7.77
C TRP A 188 -7.21 1.07 6.25
N GLY A 189 -7.77 0.12 5.49
CA GLY A 189 -7.74 0.10 4.03
C GLY A 189 -8.42 1.32 3.42
N MET A 190 -9.61 1.69 3.92
CA MET A 190 -10.33 2.89 3.48
C MET A 190 -9.54 4.16 3.78
N ARG A 191 -8.86 4.25 4.94
CA ARG A 191 -7.97 5.37 5.26
C ARG A 191 -6.80 5.49 4.26
N LYS A 192 -6.19 4.38 3.84
CA LYS A 192 -5.17 4.37 2.78
C LYS A 192 -5.73 4.75 1.40
N LEU A 193 -6.92 4.25 1.03
CA LEU A 193 -7.57 4.62 -0.23
C LEU A 193 -7.91 6.12 -0.27
N LEU A 194 -8.40 6.68 0.83
CA LEU A 194 -8.65 8.12 0.98
C LEU A 194 -7.36 8.95 0.88
N GLN A 195 -6.25 8.49 1.44
CA GLN A 195 -4.93 9.15 1.27
C GLN A 195 -4.49 9.14 -0.20
N ILE A 196 -4.55 8.00 -0.89
CA ILE A 196 -4.20 7.87 -2.31
C ILE A 196 -5.11 8.75 -3.18
N TYR A 197 -6.42 8.80 -2.88
CA TYR A 197 -7.36 9.63 -3.60
C TYR A 197 -7.12 11.14 -3.37
N ALA A 198 -6.86 11.55 -2.12
CA ALA A 198 -6.53 12.93 -1.78
C ALA A 198 -5.23 13.40 -2.44
N GLU A 199 -4.20 12.56 -2.46
CA GLU A 199 -2.93 12.85 -3.14
C GLU A 199 -3.10 12.90 -4.67
N LYS A 200 -3.88 11.98 -5.27
CA LYS A 200 -4.23 12.03 -6.70
C LYS A 200 -5.14 13.22 -7.07
N ARG A 201 -5.88 13.78 -6.10
CA ARG A 201 -6.59 15.05 -6.26
C ARG A 201 -5.65 16.24 -6.15
N LYS A 202 -4.69 16.23 -5.21
CA LYS A 202 -3.67 17.26 -5.07
C LYS A 202 -2.78 17.34 -6.32
N ARG A 203 -2.28 16.22 -6.83
CA ARG A 203 -1.48 16.17 -8.07
C ARG A 203 -2.21 16.79 -9.25
N ARG A 204 -3.48 16.41 -9.50
CA ARG A 204 -4.29 17.01 -10.59
C ARG A 204 -4.56 18.51 -10.42
N LEU A 205 -4.67 19.03 -9.19
CA LEU A 205 -4.79 20.48 -8.94
C LEU A 205 -3.44 21.21 -9.16
N GLU A 206 -2.33 20.54 -8.90
CA GLU A 206 -0.99 21.06 -9.17
C GLU A 206 -0.67 21.06 -10.68
N GLU A 207 -1.02 19.97 -11.39
CA GLU A 207 -0.95 19.84 -12.85
C GLU A 207 -1.76 20.96 -13.56
N ILE A 208 -2.98 21.26 -13.08
CA ILE A 208 -3.79 22.38 -13.59
C ILE A 208 -3.13 23.73 -13.32
N ARG A 209 -2.60 23.96 -12.11
CA ARG A 209 -1.91 25.23 -11.79
C ARG A 209 -0.67 25.43 -12.66
N GLN A 210 0.14 24.38 -12.85
CA GLN A 210 1.34 24.43 -13.69
C GLN A 210 0.98 24.65 -15.16
N ALA A 211 -0.14 24.10 -15.65
CA ALA A 211 -0.66 24.39 -16.98
C ALA A 211 -1.09 25.87 -17.10
N GLU A 212 -1.86 26.41 -16.15
CA GLU A 212 -2.23 27.83 -16.13
C GLU A 212 -1.01 28.77 -16.04
N GLU A 213 -0.03 28.45 -15.20
CA GLU A 213 1.22 29.23 -15.08
C GLU A 213 2.04 29.18 -16.37
N GLY A 214 2.11 28.01 -17.03
CA GLY A 214 2.72 27.85 -18.35
C GLY A 214 1.99 28.65 -19.44
N GLU A 215 0.65 28.63 -19.45
CA GLU A 215 -0.14 29.44 -20.39
C GLU A 215 0.03 30.94 -20.16
N ARG A 216 0.09 31.40 -18.90
CA ARG A 216 0.36 32.80 -18.54
C ARG A 216 1.76 33.24 -18.97
N GLN A 217 2.78 32.40 -18.77
CA GLN A 217 4.13 32.66 -19.27
C GLN A 217 4.17 32.70 -20.81
N ALA A 218 3.53 31.74 -21.48
CA ALA A 218 3.43 31.71 -22.93
C ALA A 218 2.62 32.90 -23.49
N ALA A 219 1.61 33.39 -22.78
CA ALA A 219 0.88 34.61 -23.13
C ALA A 219 1.78 35.85 -23.01
N MET A 220 2.48 36.01 -21.88
CA MET A 220 3.43 37.11 -21.66
C MET A 220 4.55 37.15 -22.71
N ILE A 221 5.09 35.98 -23.07
CA ILE A 221 6.11 35.84 -24.14
C ILE A 221 5.51 36.24 -25.50
N ARG A 222 4.33 35.72 -25.87
CA ARG A 222 3.64 36.09 -27.12
C ARG A 222 3.33 37.58 -27.19
N GLU A 223 2.89 38.20 -26.10
CA GLU A 223 2.65 39.65 -26.05
C GLU A 223 3.97 40.44 -26.18
N GLY A 224 5.04 39.99 -25.53
CA GLY A 224 6.38 40.57 -25.68
C GLY A 224 6.90 40.53 -27.12
N HIS A 225 6.67 39.43 -27.85
CA HIS A 225 6.97 39.35 -29.28
C HIS A 225 6.07 40.26 -30.11
N ALA A 226 4.76 40.32 -29.84
CA ALA A 226 3.83 41.21 -30.55
C ALA A 226 4.18 42.70 -30.38
N ARG A 227 4.55 43.12 -29.16
CA ARG A 227 5.02 44.48 -28.87
C ARG A 227 6.30 44.82 -29.66
N ARG A 228 7.29 43.91 -29.67
CA ARG A 228 8.53 44.09 -30.46
C ARG A 228 8.28 44.15 -31.97
N ALA A 229 7.35 43.34 -32.48
CA ALA A 229 6.96 43.36 -33.89
C ALA A 229 6.30 44.71 -34.24
N ALA A 230 5.34 45.18 -33.44
CA ALA A 230 4.69 46.48 -33.63
C ALA A 230 5.69 47.66 -33.55
N GLU A 231 6.66 47.59 -32.66
CA GLU A 231 7.73 48.60 -32.54
C GLU A 231 8.66 48.61 -33.76
N ALA A 232 9.02 47.43 -34.29
CA ALA A 232 9.79 47.31 -35.53
C ALA A 232 9.02 47.86 -36.75
N ASP A 233 7.73 47.54 -36.84
CA ASP A 233 6.83 48.05 -37.88
C ASP A 233 6.69 49.59 -37.82
N ALA A 234 6.57 50.15 -36.61
CA ALA A 234 6.52 51.60 -36.40
C ALA A 234 7.83 52.29 -36.82
N LYS A 235 8.98 51.72 -36.46
CA LYS A 235 10.30 52.22 -36.90
C LYS A 235 10.46 52.14 -38.41
N LEU A 236 9.99 51.07 -39.06
CA LEU A 236 10.02 50.92 -40.51
C LEU A 236 9.14 51.96 -41.22
N ARG A 237 7.96 52.30 -40.66
CA ARG A 237 7.10 53.39 -41.17
C ARG A 237 7.79 54.75 -41.04
N GLN A 238 8.33 55.07 -39.86
CA GLN A 238 9.08 56.32 -39.64
C GLN A 238 10.30 56.46 -40.56
N ALA A 239 11.03 55.37 -40.82
CA ALA A 239 12.15 55.37 -41.77
C ALA A 239 11.69 55.67 -43.20
N ARG A 240 10.60 55.05 -43.67
CA ARG A 240 10.00 55.31 -44.98
C ARG A 240 9.47 56.75 -45.10
N GLU A 241 8.84 57.28 -44.06
CA GLU A 241 8.37 58.67 -44.01
C GLU A 241 9.53 59.68 -44.07
N ARG A 242 10.63 59.42 -43.35
CA ARG A 242 11.84 60.25 -43.42
C ARG A 242 12.42 60.24 -44.84
N GLN A 243 12.62 59.05 -45.41
CA GLN A 243 13.14 58.89 -46.77
C GLN A 243 12.22 59.55 -47.82
N ALA A 244 10.90 59.52 -47.62
CA ALA A 244 9.95 60.21 -48.49
C ALA A 244 10.08 61.75 -48.40
N ARG A 245 10.32 62.30 -47.20
CA ARG A 245 10.58 63.75 -47.01
C ARG A 245 11.92 64.17 -47.61
N GLU A 246 12.98 63.41 -47.40
CA GLU A 246 14.30 63.64 -48.00
C GLU A 246 14.24 63.62 -49.53
N ASN A 247 13.55 62.62 -50.10
CA ASN A 247 13.31 62.54 -51.54
C ASN A 247 12.42 63.67 -52.07
N GLN A 248 11.47 64.19 -51.29
CA GLN A 248 10.68 65.37 -51.68
C GLN A 248 11.54 66.62 -51.67
N GLN A 249 12.30 66.88 -50.60
CA GLN A 249 13.21 68.02 -50.49
C GLN A 249 14.24 68.04 -51.63
N LYS A 250 14.75 66.87 -52.03
CA LYS A 250 15.66 66.73 -53.18
C LYS A 250 14.98 67.11 -54.50
N ARG A 251 13.76 66.64 -54.76
CA ARG A 251 12.96 67.05 -55.95
C ARG A 251 12.65 68.55 -55.94
N ASP A 252 12.26 69.09 -54.79
CA ASP A 252 11.94 70.52 -54.65
C ASP A 252 13.18 71.40 -54.89
N GLU A 253 14.37 70.92 -54.51
CA GLU A 253 15.64 71.60 -54.77
C GLU A 253 16.08 71.48 -56.24
N GLU A 254 15.97 70.29 -56.83
CA GLU A 254 16.21 70.08 -58.27
C GLU A 254 15.29 70.96 -59.12
N GLN A 255 14.01 71.06 -58.76
CA GLN A 255 13.03 71.96 -59.38
C GLN A 255 13.42 73.44 -59.21
N ARG A 256 13.80 73.89 -58.00
CA ARG A 256 14.28 75.26 -57.78
C ARG A 256 15.51 75.60 -58.63
N GLN A 257 16.42 74.64 -58.82
CA GLN A 257 17.62 74.83 -59.65
C GLN A 257 17.30 74.88 -61.15
N ILE A 258 16.35 74.07 -61.63
CA ILE A 258 15.82 74.16 -63.00
C ILE A 258 15.20 75.54 -63.23
N GLU A 259 14.27 75.98 -62.37
CA GLU A 259 13.62 77.29 -62.48
C GLU A 259 14.60 78.47 -62.36
N ALA A 260 15.65 78.35 -61.56
CA ALA A 260 16.70 79.37 -61.47
C ALA A 260 17.53 79.45 -62.76
N ARG A 261 17.88 78.30 -63.35
CA ARG A 261 18.60 78.20 -64.62
C ARG A 261 17.76 78.71 -65.80
N GLU A 262 16.48 78.36 -65.85
CA GLU A 262 15.54 78.86 -66.87
C GLU A 262 15.37 80.39 -66.80
N ARG A 263 15.17 80.94 -65.59
CA ARG A 263 15.12 82.41 -65.40
C ARG A 263 16.41 83.09 -65.85
N TYR A 264 17.58 82.51 -65.55
CA TYR A 264 18.85 83.03 -66.03
C TYR A 264 18.95 82.97 -67.55
N THR A 265 18.65 81.83 -68.19
CA THR A 265 18.74 81.68 -69.65
C THR A 265 17.73 82.56 -70.40
N LYS A 266 16.52 82.76 -69.87
CA LYS A 266 15.56 83.72 -70.43
C LYS A 266 16.10 85.15 -70.38
N TRP A 267 16.67 85.56 -69.24
CA TRP A 267 17.28 86.89 -69.09
C TRP A 267 18.54 87.06 -69.97
N GLU A 268 19.33 86.01 -70.16
CA GLU A 268 20.49 85.98 -71.06
C GLU A 268 20.04 86.24 -72.52
N GLN A 269 18.95 85.58 -72.96
CA GLN A 269 18.32 85.82 -74.26
C GLN A 269 17.70 87.22 -74.39
N GLU A 270 17.06 87.75 -73.34
CA GLU A 270 16.54 89.13 -73.31
C GLU A 270 17.67 90.16 -73.43
N CYS A 271 18.81 89.92 -72.78
CA CYS A 271 20.02 90.73 -72.89
C CYS A 271 20.59 90.70 -74.31
N ASP A 272 20.82 89.50 -74.88
CA ASP A 272 21.39 89.37 -76.22
C ASP A 272 20.49 90.03 -77.29
N SER A 273 19.16 89.90 -77.14
CA SER A 273 18.19 90.57 -78.02
C SER A 273 18.24 92.09 -77.89
N ALA A 274 18.23 92.61 -76.66
CA ALA A 274 18.25 94.05 -76.39
C ALA A 274 19.61 94.73 -76.74
N PHE A 275 20.71 93.99 -76.69
CA PHE A 275 22.04 94.50 -77.04
C PHE A 275 22.43 94.33 -78.51
N TYR A 276 21.63 93.59 -79.30
CA TYR A 276 21.79 93.50 -80.75
C TYR A 276 21.52 94.85 -81.43
N ASP A 277 20.39 95.50 -81.10
CA ASP A 277 20.08 96.88 -81.51
C ASP A 277 19.79 97.77 -80.30
N LYS A 278 20.85 98.43 -79.83
CA LYS A 278 20.80 99.39 -78.73
C LYS A 278 20.07 100.69 -79.08
N ALA A 279 19.89 100.99 -80.36
CA ALA A 279 19.27 102.24 -80.81
C ALA A 279 17.74 102.15 -80.72
N SER A 280 17.15 100.96 -80.92
CA SER A 280 15.73 100.71 -80.70
C SER A 280 15.36 100.26 -79.28
N MET A 281 16.33 99.88 -78.44
CA MET A 281 16.11 99.44 -77.06
C MET A 281 15.30 100.46 -76.22
N THR A 282 14.03 100.13 -75.95
CA THR A 282 13.11 100.95 -75.14
C THR A 282 13.12 100.63 -73.65
N GLN A 283 13.61 99.44 -73.27
CA GLN A 283 13.63 98.95 -71.89
C GLN A 283 15.00 98.34 -71.57
N PHE A 284 15.50 98.62 -70.37
CA PHE A 284 16.74 98.01 -69.87
C PHE A 284 16.48 96.56 -69.45
N PRO A 285 17.27 95.56 -69.91
CA PRO A 285 17.09 94.14 -69.54
C PRO A 285 17.65 93.87 -68.13
N PHE A 286 16.98 94.41 -67.10
CA PHE A 286 17.35 94.21 -65.70
C PHE A 286 17.03 92.78 -65.25
N PRO A 287 17.93 92.07 -64.54
CA PRO A 287 17.69 90.68 -64.16
C PRO A 287 16.51 90.53 -63.21
N PRO A 288 15.74 89.43 -63.30
CA PRO A 288 14.65 89.10 -62.38
C PRO A 288 15.23 88.58 -61.05
N LEU A 289 15.86 89.48 -60.30
CA LEU A 289 16.56 89.16 -59.05
C LEU A 289 15.57 88.73 -57.95
N PRO A 290 15.91 87.72 -57.13
CA PRO A 290 15.15 87.41 -55.93
C PRO A 290 15.27 88.55 -54.91
N ARG A 291 14.37 88.56 -53.91
CA ARG A 291 14.62 89.32 -52.68
C ARG A 291 15.90 88.80 -52.03
N CYS A 292 16.69 89.71 -51.47
CA CYS A 292 17.87 89.33 -50.69
C CYS A 292 17.45 88.48 -49.50
N THR A 293 18.09 87.33 -49.28
CA THR A 293 17.86 86.46 -48.11
C THR A 293 18.79 86.77 -46.94
N ASP A 294 19.78 87.65 -47.13
CA ASP A 294 20.72 88.07 -46.09
C ASP A 294 20.14 89.26 -45.30
N PRO A 295 19.85 89.10 -43.98
CA PRO A 295 19.25 90.14 -43.15
C PRO A 295 20.23 91.25 -42.77
N THR A 296 21.52 91.13 -43.06
CA THR A 296 22.53 92.19 -42.86
C THR A 296 22.60 93.15 -44.05
N CYS A 297 21.89 92.85 -45.15
CA CYS A 297 21.94 93.65 -46.36
C CYS A 297 21.07 94.91 -46.26
N GLN A 298 21.65 96.08 -46.50
CA GLN A 298 20.95 97.38 -46.49
C GLN A 298 19.81 97.48 -47.54
N GLU A 299 19.77 96.57 -48.50
CA GLU A 299 18.79 96.49 -49.58
C GLU A 299 17.67 95.45 -49.31
N PHE A 300 17.69 94.76 -48.16
CA PHE A 300 16.80 93.62 -47.84
C PHE A 300 15.30 93.93 -47.99
N ASP A 301 14.83 95.06 -47.45
CA ASP A 301 13.41 95.44 -47.45
C ASP A 301 12.94 96.21 -48.69
N ARG A 302 13.83 96.57 -49.63
CA ARG A 302 13.45 97.42 -50.77
C ARG A 302 12.59 96.65 -51.77
N THR A 303 11.48 97.28 -52.18
CA THR A 303 10.54 96.76 -53.19
C THR A 303 10.30 97.85 -54.24
N PRO A 304 10.55 97.62 -55.55
CA PRO A 304 11.15 96.41 -56.13
C PRO A 304 12.57 96.14 -55.61
N ALA A 305 13.00 94.88 -55.70
CA ALA A 305 14.32 94.47 -55.21
C ALA A 305 15.44 95.10 -56.06
N SER A 306 16.21 95.98 -55.44
CA SER A 306 17.46 96.52 -55.98
C SER A 306 18.51 95.41 -56.15
N ALA A 307 19.47 95.65 -57.04
CA ALA A 307 20.63 94.78 -57.15
C ALA A 307 21.56 94.98 -55.95
N CYS A 308 21.85 93.91 -55.22
CA CYS A 308 22.87 93.86 -54.19
C CYS A 308 23.82 92.68 -54.45
N GLN A 309 24.95 92.64 -53.74
CA GLN A 309 25.92 91.55 -53.92
C GLN A 309 25.28 90.18 -53.67
N HIS A 310 24.33 90.06 -52.73
CA HIS A 310 23.75 88.77 -52.35
C HIS A 310 22.73 88.24 -53.35
N ASN A 311 21.72 89.02 -53.75
CA ASN A 311 20.70 88.54 -54.69
C ASN A 311 21.26 88.36 -56.11
N PHE A 312 22.24 89.16 -56.52
CA PHE A 312 22.94 88.97 -57.80
C PHE A 312 23.86 87.74 -57.77
N LYS A 313 24.58 87.49 -56.66
CA LYS A 313 25.35 86.24 -56.48
C LYS A 313 24.43 85.02 -56.50
N GLN A 314 23.29 85.07 -55.82
CA GLN A 314 22.29 84.00 -55.80
C GLN A 314 21.72 83.74 -57.20
N PHE A 315 21.36 84.79 -57.95
CA PHE A 315 20.86 84.69 -59.33
C PHE A 315 21.91 84.08 -60.28
N LEU A 316 23.16 84.55 -60.21
CA LEU A 316 24.24 83.98 -61.04
C LEU A 316 24.62 82.54 -60.63
N VAL A 317 24.60 82.19 -59.34
CA VAL A 317 24.81 80.80 -58.88
C VAL A 317 23.69 79.90 -59.39
N GLY A 318 22.45 80.37 -59.35
CA GLY A 318 21.27 79.67 -59.89
C GLY A 318 21.34 79.37 -61.40
N SER A 319 22.21 80.04 -62.16
CA SER A 319 22.45 79.72 -63.58
C SER A 319 23.16 78.38 -63.82
N GLY A 320 23.87 77.85 -62.81
CA GLY A 320 24.83 76.75 -62.97
C GLY A 320 26.12 77.12 -63.73
N LYS A 321 26.27 78.37 -64.20
CA LYS A 321 27.44 78.87 -64.95
C LYS A 321 28.40 79.73 -64.12
N PHE A 322 28.14 79.94 -62.83
CA PHE A 322 28.88 80.89 -61.98
C PHE A 322 30.39 80.60 -61.94
N SER A 323 31.17 81.51 -62.51
CA SER A 323 32.60 81.34 -62.76
C SER A 323 33.26 82.71 -62.94
N LEU A 324 34.58 82.79 -62.78
CA LEU A 324 35.32 84.04 -63.00
C LEU A 324 35.17 84.55 -64.45
N GLN A 325 35.10 83.65 -65.44
CA GLN A 325 34.86 84.03 -66.84
C GLN A 325 33.45 84.58 -67.08
N LEU A 326 32.43 84.05 -66.39
CA LEU A 326 31.09 84.64 -66.42
C LEU A 326 31.10 86.04 -65.79
N LEU A 327 31.73 86.23 -64.63
CA LEU A 327 31.85 87.57 -64.04
C LEU A 327 32.64 88.53 -64.95
N LYS A 328 33.66 88.04 -65.68
CA LYS A 328 34.46 88.84 -66.63
C LYS A 328 33.71 89.19 -67.92
N SER A 329 32.77 88.36 -68.37
CA SER A 329 31.89 88.70 -69.50
C SER A 329 30.80 89.66 -69.06
N GLN A 330 30.06 89.34 -67.99
CA GLN A 330 29.02 90.17 -67.41
C GLN A 330 29.54 91.57 -67.04
N ARG A 331 30.67 91.68 -66.32
CA ARG A 331 31.27 92.99 -65.99
C ARG A 331 31.60 93.85 -67.21
N ARG A 332 32.00 93.24 -68.34
CA ARG A 332 32.20 93.97 -69.61
C ARG A 332 30.88 94.31 -70.28
N LEU A 333 29.85 93.45 -70.16
CA LEU A 333 28.51 93.67 -70.69
C LEU A 333 27.86 94.93 -70.11
N TRP A 334 27.98 95.12 -68.79
CA TRP A 334 27.36 96.19 -68.01
C TRP A 334 28.24 97.45 -67.81
N HIS A 335 29.33 97.62 -68.56
CA HIS A 335 30.10 98.87 -68.51
C HIS A 335 29.30 100.03 -69.11
N GLU A 336 29.25 101.19 -68.45
CA GLU A 336 28.32 102.27 -68.81
C GLU A 336 28.55 102.85 -70.22
N ASP A 337 29.80 102.91 -70.69
CA ASP A 337 30.15 103.36 -72.05
C ASP A 337 29.43 102.57 -73.15
N ARG A 338 29.08 101.29 -72.89
CA ARG A 338 28.37 100.45 -73.87
C ARG A 338 26.96 100.95 -74.16
N PHE A 339 26.44 101.89 -73.37
CA PHE A 339 25.11 102.48 -73.50
C PHE A 339 25.12 103.88 -74.15
N MET A 340 26.29 104.43 -74.52
CA MET A 340 26.39 105.72 -75.24
C MET A 340 25.73 105.73 -76.63
N SER A 341 25.44 104.55 -77.19
CA SER A 341 24.71 104.36 -78.47
C SER A 341 23.21 104.14 -78.31
N CYS A 342 22.68 104.18 -77.07
CA CYS A 342 21.25 104.16 -76.82
C CYS A 342 20.61 105.52 -77.15
N ARG A 343 19.27 105.57 -77.21
CA ARG A 343 18.54 106.84 -77.41
C ARG A 343 18.87 107.86 -76.31
N ALA A 344 19.06 109.12 -76.68
CA ALA A 344 19.54 110.17 -75.78
C ALA A 344 18.60 110.45 -74.58
N ASP A 345 17.30 110.16 -74.70
CA ASP A 345 16.31 110.28 -73.63
C ASP A 345 16.44 109.15 -72.57
N LEU A 346 16.84 107.95 -72.98
CA LEU A 346 17.00 106.78 -72.09
C LEU A 346 18.43 106.57 -71.59
N GLN A 347 19.43 107.15 -72.26
CA GLN A 347 20.85 107.06 -71.90
C GLN A 347 21.15 107.29 -70.40
N PRO A 348 20.62 108.33 -69.71
CA PRO A 348 20.96 108.58 -68.31
C PRO A 348 20.47 107.46 -67.37
N GLU A 349 19.27 106.93 -67.61
CA GLU A 349 18.72 105.83 -66.83
C GLU A 349 19.44 104.51 -67.15
N PHE A 350 19.71 104.23 -68.42
CA PHE A 350 20.40 102.99 -68.80
C PHE A 350 21.84 102.96 -68.25
N ARG A 351 22.56 104.10 -68.24
CA ARG A 351 23.86 104.21 -67.55
C ARG A 351 23.74 104.01 -66.05
N ARG A 352 22.74 104.62 -65.38
CA ARG A 352 22.46 104.43 -63.94
C ARG A 352 22.25 102.95 -63.60
N LEU A 353 21.42 102.26 -64.37
CA LEU A 353 21.11 100.84 -64.17
C LEU A 353 22.33 99.95 -64.46
N ALA A 354 23.03 100.17 -65.58
CA ALA A 354 24.27 99.46 -65.92
C ALA A 354 25.34 99.60 -64.82
N ASN A 355 25.59 100.81 -64.35
CA ASN A 355 26.53 101.07 -63.27
C ASN A 355 26.12 100.38 -61.97
N SER A 356 24.81 100.33 -61.63
CA SER A 356 24.35 99.58 -60.45
C SER A 356 24.71 98.09 -60.50
N LEU A 357 24.60 97.46 -61.69
CA LEU A 357 25.01 96.07 -61.87
C LEU A 357 26.54 95.92 -61.89
N PHE A 358 27.27 96.86 -62.49
CA PHE A 358 28.73 96.86 -62.52
C PHE A 358 29.36 96.98 -61.11
N VAL A 359 28.83 97.88 -60.28
CA VAL A 359 29.25 98.06 -58.87
C VAL A 359 28.97 96.81 -58.04
N VAL A 360 27.86 96.10 -58.31
CA VAL A 360 27.55 94.81 -57.67
C VAL A 360 28.47 93.68 -58.15
N LEU A 361 28.92 93.70 -59.41
CA LEU A 361 29.78 92.69 -60.02
C LEU A 361 31.26 92.79 -59.62
N ASP A 362 31.81 93.99 -59.41
CA ASP A 362 33.24 94.18 -59.10
C ASP A 362 33.71 93.49 -57.80
N PRO A 363 33.00 93.57 -56.65
CA PRO A 363 33.35 92.84 -55.44
C PRO A 363 33.37 91.32 -55.64
N MET A 364 32.38 90.77 -56.35
CA MET A 364 32.33 89.34 -56.65
C MET A 364 33.46 88.90 -57.58
N TYR A 365 33.80 89.73 -58.57
CA TYR A 365 34.93 89.48 -59.47
C TYR A 365 36.25 89.46 -58.69
N LYS A 366 36.46 90.43 -57.79
CA LYS A 366 37.63 90.49 -56.90
C LYS A 366 37.69 89.27 -55.97
N GLU A 367 36.57 88.87 -55.37
CA GLU A 367 36.46 87.68 -54.51
C GLU A 367 36.89 86.40 -55.23
N LEU A 368 36.34 86.12 -56.42
CA LEU A 368 36.71 84.92 -57.18
C LEU A 368 38.14 85.01 -57.74
N ASN A 369 38.59 86.18 -58.20
CA ASN A 369 39.93 86.36 -58.74
C ASN A 369 41.01 86.14 -57.66
N ALA A 370 40.79 86.64 -56.45
CA ALA A 370 41.69 86.39 -55.31
C ALA A 370 41.68 84.91 -54.90
N LYS A 371 40.50 84.27 -54.84
CA LYS A 371 40.39 82.83 -54.57
C LYS A 371 41.13 81.98 -55.60
N GLN A 372 41.00 82.31 -56.90
CA GLN A 372 41.69 81.59 -57.97
C GLN A 372 43.22 81.78 -57.89
N ALA A 373 43.68 83.02 -57.69
CA ALA A 373 45.10 83.32 -57.54
C ALA A 373 45.73 82.56 -56.35
N ASN A 374 45.01 82.48 -55.22
CA ASN A 374 45.44 81.72 -54.05
C ASN A 374 45.48 80.20 -54.33
N SER A 375 44.51 79.64 -55.07
CA SER A 375 44.55 78.21 -55.43
C SER A 375 45.69 77.85 -56.39
N SER A 376 46.10 78.77 -57.28
CA SER A 376 47.24 78.57 -58.18
C SER A 376 48.61 78.86 -57.54
N GLY A 377 48.67 79.11 -56.24
CA GLY A 377 49.90 79.34 -55.47
C GLY A 377 50.19 78.25 -54.43
N VAL A 378 49.54 77.09 -54.55
CA VAL A 378 49.62 75.93 -53.63
C VAL A 378 49.98 74.64 -54.39
N GLU A 379 50.28 74.76 -55.69
CA GLU A 379 50.91 73.74 -56.55
C GLU A 379 52.38 74.12 -56.81
#